data_AF-A0A922SD45-F1
#
_entry.id   AF-A0A922SD45-F1
#
_cell.length_a   1.000
_cell.length_b   1.000
_cell.length_c   1.000
_cell.angle_alpha   90.00
_cell.angle_beta   90.00
_cell.angle_gamma   90.00
#
_symmetry.space_group_name_H-M   'P 1'
#
loop_
_entity.id
_entity.type
_entity.pdbx_description
1 polymer ?
#
loop_
_entity_poly.entity_id
_entity_poly.type
_entity_poly.pdbx_seq_one_letter_code
_entity_poly.pdbx_strand_id
1 'polypeptide(L)' 'MRVWLWFAVRRYHNEHFKPPTMDELPVPRGSWQAQYDANQRRYNLVLLFGIAFTAGTLAVAKASGLVYLNYSPPKSLD' A
#
# COMPACT_ATOMS: atom_id res chain seq x y z
N MET A 1 61.87 -18.62 -13.35
CA MET A 1 60.42 -18.56 -13.68
C MET A 1 59.78 -17.46 -12.85
N ARG A 2 59.17 -16.45 -13.48
CA ARG A 2 58.41 -15.40 -12.79
C ARG A 2 57.26 -14.97 -13.70
N VAL A 3 56.07 -15.52 -13.43
CA VAL A 3 54.84 -15.21 -14.16
C VAL A 3 54.23 -13.97 -13.54
N TRP A 4 54.13 -12.89 -14.31
CA TRP A 4 53.38 -11.69 -13.96
C TRP A 4 51.92 -11.91 -14.36
N LEU A 5 51.07 -12.29 -13.40
CA LEU A 5 49.62 -12.24 -13.56
C LEU A 5 49.18 -10.78 -13.41
N TRP A 6 49.09 -10.07 -14.53
CA TRP A 6 48.33 -8.84 -14.59
C TRP A 6 46.85 -9.21 -14.49
N PHE A 7 46.22 -8.92 -13.35
CA PHE A 7 44.78 -8.83 -13.29
C PHE A 7 44.37 -7.68 -14.21
N ALA A 8 43.96 -8.01 -15.44
CA ALA A 8 43.25 -7.08 -16.29
C ALA A 8 41.87 -6.83 -15.64
N VAL A 9 41.81 -5.87 -14.71
CA VAL A 9 40.54 -5.26 -14.34
C VAL A 9 39.99 -4.67 -15.63
N ARG A 10 38.91 -5.26 -16.16
CA ARG A 10 38.13 -4.63 -17.24
C ARG A 10 37.55 -3.34 -16.67
N ARG A 11 38.30 -2.25 -16.74
CA ARG A 11 37.73 -0.92 -16.59
C ARG A 11 36.93 -0.70 -17.85
N TYR A 12 35.60 -0.69 -17.73
CA TYR A 12 34.75 -0.11 -18.77
C TYR A 12 35.05 1.38 -18.79
N HIS A 13 36.17 1.76 -19.41
CA HIS A 13 36.51 3.14 -19.70
C HIS A 13 35.74 3.52 -20.95
N ASN A 14 34.41 3.61 -20.81
CA ASN A 14 33.63 4.36 -21.77
C ASN A 14 33.98 5.82 -21.49
N GLU A 15 34.62 6.51 -22.45
CA GLU A 15 35.02 7.92 -22.31
C GLU A 15 33.82 8.84 -22.01
N HIS A 16 32.59 8.32 -22.19
CA HIS A 16 31.34 9.00 -21.89
C HIS A 16 30.57 8.44 -20.67
N PHE A 17 31.20 7.64 -19.80
CA PHE A 17 30.55 7.19 -18.56
C PHE A 17 30.45 8.35 -17.55
N LYS A 18 29.24 8.92 -17.42
CA LYS A 18 28.92 9.85 -16.35
C LYS A 18 28.65 9.06 -15.07
N PRO A 19 29.43 9.25 -13.98
CA PRO A 19 29.13 8.64 -12.69
C PRO A 19 27.76 9.10 -12.18
N PRO A 20 26.92 8.20 -11.62
CA PRO A 20 25.63 8.60 -11.08
C PRO A 20 25.84 9.61 -9.94
N THR A 21 25.14 10.74 -10.02
CA THR A 21 25.16 11.78 -8.97
C THR A 21 23.81 11.86 -8.27
N MET A 22 23.78 12.40 -7.05
CA MET A 22 22.53 12.60 -6.31
C MET A 22 21.55 13.54 -7.04
N ASP A 23 22.04 14.38 -7.95
CA ASP A 23 21.23 15.28 -8.78
C ASP A 23 20.38 14.55 -9.83
N GLU A 24 20.72 13.29 -10.14
CA GLU A 24 19.97 12.44 -11.07
C GLU A 24 18.78 11.75 -10.39
N LEU A 25 18.67 11.83 -9.07
CA LEU A 25 17.55 11.25 -8.34
C LEU A 25 16.27 12.05 -8.60
N PRO A 26 15.11 11.37 -8.68
CA PRO A 26 13.84 12.06 -8.78
C PRO A 26 13.61 12.92 -7.53
N VAL A 27 13.59 14.24 -7.72
CA VAL A 27 13.20 15.18 -6.68
C VAL A 27 11.68 15.19 -6.58
N PRO A 28 11.08 15.02 -5.38
CA PRO A 28 9.64 15.16 -5.19
C PRO A 28 9.16 16.50 -5.74
N ARG A 29 8.14 16.47 -6.60
CA ARG A 29 7.57 17.67 -7.20
C ARG A 29 6.22 17.99 -6.56
N GLY A 30 5.99 19.26 -6.24
CA GLY A 30 4.73 19.74 -5.68
C GLY A 30 4.67 19.69 -4.15
N SER A 31 3.52 20.11 -3.60
CA SER A 31 3.29 20.14 -2.15
C SER A 31 2.93 18.75 -1.64
N TRP A 32 3.76 18.23 -0.72
CA TRP A 32 3.49 16.98 -0.01
C TRP A 32 2.12 17.02 0.68
N GLN A 33 1.74 18.20 1.20
CA GLN A 33 0.50 18.39 1.93
C GLN A 33 -0.72 18.27 1.01
N ALA A 34 -0.66 18.88 -0.18
CA ALA A 34 -1.76 18.76 -1.14
C ALA A 34 -2.00 17.31 -1.58
N GLN A 35 -0.92 16.54 -1.79
CA GLN A 35 -1.02 15.13 -2.12
C GLN A 35 -1.55 14.30 -0.95
N TYR A 36 -1.10 14.60 0.27
CA TYR A 36 -1.59 13.96 1.48
C TYR A 36 -3.08 14.20 1.69
N ASP A 37 -3.54 15.44 1.56
CA ASP A 37 -4.94 15.82 1.74
C ASP A 37 -5.85 15.16 0.69
N ALA A 38 -5.39 15.10 -0.57
CA ALA A 38 -6.10 14.38 -1.63
C ALA A 38 -6.23 12.88 -1.32
N ASN A 39 -5.16 12.25 -0.85
CA ASN A 39 -5.16 10.85 -0.45
C ASN A 39 -6.08 10.62 0.75
N GLN A 40 -6.05 11.48 1.76
CA GLN A 40 -6.92 11.39 2.92
C GLN A 40 -8.40 11.47 2.55
N ARG A 41 -8.77 12.40 1.66
CA ARG A 41 -10.14 12.49 1.16
C ARG A 41 -10.58 11.19 0.49
N ARG A 42 -9.70 10.58 -0.33
CA ARG A 42 -9.99 9.30 -0.98
C ARG A 42 -10.18 8.17 0.03
N TYR A 43 -9.28 8.04 1.01
CA TYR A 43 -9.35 6.97 2.01
C TYR A 43 -10.57 7.12 2.92
N ASN A 44 -10.91 8.35 3.33
CA ASN A 44 -12.12 8.60 4.12
C ASN A 44 -13.39 8.23 3.36
N LEU A 45 -13.45 8.47 2.05
CA LEU A 45 -14.57 8.02 1.21
C LEU A 45 -14.67 6.49 1.15
N VAL A 46 -13.55 5.80 0.96
CA VAL A 46 -13.51 4.33 0.95
C VAL A 46 -13.91 3.77 2.32
N LEU A 47 -13.44 4.37 3.41
CA LEU A 47 -13.80 3.99 4.77
C LEU A 47 -15.30 4.16 5.02
N LEU A 48 -15.85 5.33 4.67
CA LEU A 48 -17.29 5.60 4.84
C LEU A 48 -18.13 4.61 4.04
N PHE A 49 -17.74 4.34 2.79
CA PHE A 49 -18.41 3.35 1.95
C PHE A 49 -18.34 1.96 2.58
N GLY A 50 -17.17 1.52 3.04
CA GLY A 50 -16.99 0.22 3.68
C GLY A 50 -17.84 0.04 4.94
N ILE A 51 -17.92 1.08 5.78
CA ILE A 51 -18.79 1.11 6.96
C ILE A 51 -20.26 1.01 6.55
N ALA A 52 -20.71 1.84 5.62
CA ALA A 52 -22.11 1.86 5.17
C ALA A 52 -22.52 0.53 4.53
N PHE A 53 -21.66 -0.02 3.66
CA PHE A 53 -21.89 -1.31 3.01
C PHE A 53 -21.98 -2.45 4.03
N THR A 54 -21.06 -2.50 4.99
CA THR A 54 -21.06 -3.54 6.03
C THR A 54 -22.29 -3.43 6.92
N ALA A 55 -22.59 -2.23 7.41
CA ALA A 55 -23.77 -1.99 8.24
C ALA A 55 -25.07 -2.33 7.50
N GLY A 56 -25.20 -1.91 6.25
CA GLY A 56 -26.36 -2.22 5.41
C GLY A 56 -26.51 -3.72 5.16
N THR A 57 -25.41 -4.41 4.86
CA THR A 57 -25.41 -5.87 4.65
C THR A 57 -25.88 -6.60 5.91
N LEU A 58 -25.34 -6.25 7.08
CA LEU A 58 -25.75 -6.84 8.35
C LEU A 58 -27.23 -6.54 8.66
N ALA A 59 -27.69 -5.31 8.43
CA ALA A 59 -29.08 -4.94 8.64
C ALA A 59 -30.04 -5.79 7.76
N VAL A 60 -29.73 -5.93 6.48
CA VAL A 60 -30.53 -6.76 5.55
C VAL A 60 -30.47 -8.23 5.94
N ALA A 61 -29.29 -8.77 6.27
CA ALA A 61 -29.15 -10.16 6.70
C ALA A 61 -29.93 -10.48 7.98
N LYS A 62 -30.00 -9.52 8.92
CA LYS A 62 -30.81 -9.64 10.13
C LYS A 62 -32.30 -9.52 9.85
N ALA A 63 -32.71 -8.57 9.02
CA ALA A 63 -34.12 -8.32 8.70
C ALA A 63 -34.75 -9.43 7.85
N SER A 64 -33.97 -10.06 6.97
CA SER A 64 -34.41 -11.17 6.12
C SER A 64 -34.45 -12.53 6.83
N GLY A 65 -33.93 -12.62 8.06
CA GLY A 65 -33.85 -13.88 8.80
C GLY A 65 -32.72 -14.82 8.35
N LEU A 66 -31.87 -14.40 7.41
CA LEU A 66 -30.71 -15.17 6.94
C LEU A 66 -29.68 -15.44 8.04
N VAL A 67 -29.57 -14.53 9.03
CA VAL A 67 -28.58 -14.64 10.12
C VAL A 67 -29.23 -14.47 11.48
N TYR A 68 -29.05 -15.47 12.35
CA TYR A 68 -29.42 -15.42 13.77
C TYR A 68 -28.16 -15.29 14.64
N LEU A 69 -28.02 -14.17 15.35
CA LEU A 69 -26.78 -13.80 16.04
C LEU A 69 -26.72 -14.25 17.51
N ASN A 70 -27.72 -15.00 18.00
CA ASN A 70 -27.74 -15.60 19.34
C ASN A 70 -27.25 -14.65 20.47
N TYR A 71 -27.74 -13.40 20.48
CA TYR A 71 -27.25 -12.37 21.40
C TYR A 71 -27.61 -12.59 22.87
N SER A 72 -28.51 -13.53 23.16
CA SER A 72 -28.88 -13.91 24.51
C SER A 72 -29.10 -15.41 24.57
N PRO A 73 -28.85 -16.05 25.73
CA PRO A 73 -29.24 -17.44 25.93
C PRO A 73 -30.75 -17.63 25.71
N PRO A 74 -31.20 -18.84 25.33
CA PRO A 74 -32.61 -19.15 25.19
C PRO A 74 -33.36 -18.84 26.49
N LYS A 75 -34.58 -18.29 26.39
CA LYS A 75 -35.36 -17.87 27.57
C LYS A 75 -35.92 -19.03 28.39
N SER A 76 -35.99 -20.23 27.82
CA SER A 76 -36.33 -21.47 28.53
C SER A 76 -35.76 -22.70 27.79
N LEU A 77 -35.72 -23.85 28.48
CA LEU A 77 -35.25 -25.15 27.97
C LEU A 77 -36.41 -26.02 27.43
N ASP A 78 -37.54 -25.41 27.06
CA ASP A 78 -38.71 -26.13 26.54
C ASP A 78 -38.52 -26.59 25.09
#